data_AF-A0A7C6Q4K4-F1
#
_entry.id   AF-A0A7C6Q4K4-F1
#
_cell.length_a   1.000
_cell.length_b   1.000
_cell.length_c   1.000
_cell.angle_alpha   90.00
_cell.angle_beta   90.00
_cell.angle_gamma   90.00
#
_symmetry.space_group_name_H-M   'P 1'
#
loop_
_entity.id
_entity.type
_entity.pdbx_description
1 polymer ?
#
loop_
_entity_poly.entity_id
_entity_poly.type
_entity_poly.pdbx_seq_one_letter_code
_entity_poly.pdbx_strand_id
1 'polypeptide(L)'
;MRVYDKEFKEEALKLASEIGPKAASEKLGIPTTTLYSWRGQLKQYAATAFVGSGYQRIDPKTAEIKALEKKIKDLEAANDILKRALAFFAESQKR
;
A
#
# COMPACT_ATOMS: atom_id res chain seq x y z
N MET A 1 6.25 -25.23 -8.81
CA MET A 1 5.77 -23.86 -9.12
C MET A 1 6.97 -22.92 -9.03
N ARG A 2 7.35 -22.21 -10.11
CA ARG A 2 8.46 -21.24 -10.05
C ARG A 2 7.98 -20.00 -9.29
N VAL A 3 8.78 -19.55 -8.33
CA VAL A 3 8.57 -18.30 -7.61
C VAL A 3 9.49 -17.26 -8.22
N TYR A 4 8.93 -16.12 -8.58
CA TYR A 4 9.67 -14.96 -9.07
C TYR A 4 9.57 -13.85 -8.02
N ASP A 5 10.67 -13.14 -7.80
CA ASP A 5 10.70 -11.96 -6.95
C ASP A 5 9.89 -10.80 -7.57
N LYS A 6 9.83 -9.68 -6.86
CA LYS A 6 9.05 -8.53 -7.29
C LYS A 6 9.73 -7.84 -8.47
N GLU A 7 11.03 -7.62 -8.34
CA GLU A 7 11.87 -6.92 -9.31
C GLU A 7 11.80 -7.59 -10.68
N PHE A 8 11.93 -8.91 -10.74
CA PHE A 8 11.83 -9.67 -11.98
C PHE A 8 10.46 -9.53 -12.64
N LYS A 9 9.37 -9.55 -11.86
CA LYS A 9 8.01 -9.39 -12.41
C LYS A 9 7.80 -8.02 -13.02
N GLU A 10 8.33 -6.99 -12.37
CA GLU A 10 8.25 -5.60 -12.84
C GLU A 10 9.06 -5.42 -14.13
N GLU A 11 10.30 -5.91 -14.17
CA GLU A 11 11.15 -5.87 -15.36
C GLU A 11 10.55 -6.68 -16.52
N ALA A 12 10.02 -7.87 -16.24
CA ALA A 12 9.38 -8.72 -17.24
C ALA A 12 8.14 -8.05 -17.86
N LEU A 13 7.36 -7.32 -17.06
CA LEU A 13 6.22 -6.55 -17.55
C LEU A 13 6.63 -5.29 -18.32
N LYS A 14 7.74 -4.65 -17.94
CA LYS A 14 8.32 -3.53 -18.70
C LYS A 14 8.76 -4.01 -20.08
N LEU A 15 9.53 -5.09 -20.13
CA LEU A 15 9.93 -5.73 -21.38
C LEU A 15 8.72 -6.13 -22.22
N ALA A 16 7.71 -6.75 -21.62
CA ALA A 16 6.48 -7.13 -22.31
C ALA A 16 5.69 -5.92 -22.86
N SER A 17 5.85 -4.74 -22.27
CA SER A 17 5.25 -3.49 -22.77
C SER A 17 6.01 -2.93 -23.98
N GLU A 18 7.33 -3.14 -24.04
CA GLU A 18 8.20 -2.65 -25.12
C GLU A 18 8.15 -3.56 -26.37
N ILE A 19 8.28 -4.88 -26.18
CA ILE A 19 8.40 -5.85 -27.29
C ILE A 19 7.21 -6.79 -27.43
N GLY A 20 6.21 -6.67 -26.55
CA GLY A 20 5.03 -7.53 -26.52
C GLY A 20 5.19 -8.78 -25.64
N PRO A 21 4.08 -9.33 -25.09
CA PRO A 21 4.12 -10.46 -24.14
C PRO A 21 4.73 -11.75 -24.71
N LYS A 22 4.55 -12.00 -26.02
CA LYS A 22 5.07 -13.20 -26.67
C LYS A 22 6.59 -13.17 -26.80
N ALA A 23 7.13 -12.08 -27.34
CA ALA A 23 8.58 -11.91 -27.49
C ALA A 23 9.30 -11.81 -26.13
N ALA A 24 8.69 -11.16 -25.14
CA ALA A 24 9.22 -11.10 -23.78
C ALA A 24 9.25 -12.48 -23.10
N SER A 25 8.19 -13.28 -23.28
CA SER A 25 8.12 -14.66 -22.79
C SER A 25 9.23 -15.55 -23.37
N GLU A 26 9.45 -15.46 -24.68
CA GLU A 26 10.50 -16.21 -25.37
C GLU A 26 11.91 -15.80 -24.89
N LYS A 27 12.17 -14.49 -24.74
CA LYS A 27 13.46 -13.99 -24.24
C LYS A 27 13.74 -14.38 -22.78
N LEU A 28 12.73 -14.31 -21.93
CA LEU A 28 12.87 -14.56 -20.48
C LEU A 28 12.74 -16.05 -20.12
N GLY A 29 12.35 -16.91 -21.07
CA GLY A 29 12.14 -18.33 -20.83
C GLY A 29 11.00 -18.63 -19.84
N ILE A 30 9.99 -17.76 -19.79
CA ILE A 30 8.81 -17.90 -18.92
C ILE A 30 7.55 -18.12 -19.77
N PRO A 31 6.51 -18.82 -19.27
CA PRO A 31 5.27 -18.98 -20.03
C PRO A 31 4.58 -17.64 -20.33
N THR A 32 4.06 -17.48 -21.54
CA THR A 32 3.28 -16.29 -21.94
C THR A 32 2.08 -16.05 -21.02
N THR A 33 1.41 -17.11 -20.58
CA THR A 33 0.29 -17.07 -19.64
C THR A 33 0.66 -16.43 -18.30
N THR A 34 1.90 -16.59 -17.85
CA THR A 34 2.43 -15.96 -16.63
C THR A 34 2.49 -14.44 -16.79
N LEU A 35 2.97 -13.94 -17.93
CA LEU A 35 2.98 -12.50 -18.22
C LEU A 35 1.57 -11.92 -18.32
N TYR A 36 0.62 -12.64 -18.92
CA TYR A 36 -0.78 -12.19 -18.96
C TYR A 36 -1.40 -12.12 -17.55
N SER A 37 -1.10 -13.10 -16.69
CA SER A 37 -1.55 -13.10 -15.29
C SER A 37 -0.98 -11.89 -14.53
N TRP A 38 0.32 -11.63 -14.63
CA TRP A 38 0.97 -10.48 -13.99
C TRP A 38 0.43 -9.15 -14.52
N ARG A 39 0.16 -9.06 -15.82
CA ARG A 39 -0.47 -7.87 -16.41
C ARG A 39 -1.88 -7.64 -15.88
N GLY A 40 -2.65 -8.72 -15.64
CA GLY A 40 -3.94 -8.64 -14.97
C GLY A 40 -3.81 -8.15 -13.52
N GLN A 41 -2.85 -8.69 -12.78
CA GLN A 41 -2.55 -8.25 -11.41
C GLN A 41 -2.14 -6.78 -11.35
N LEU A 42 -1.30 -6.31 -12.28
CA LEU A 42 -0.89 -4.92 -12.38
C LEU A 42 -2.09 -4.00 -12.62
N LYS A 43 -3.02 -4.38 -13.49
CA LYS A 43 -4.26 -3.61 -13.73
C LYS A 43 -5.16 -3.53 -12.49
N GLN A 44 -5.26 -4.62 -11.74
CA GLN A 44 -6.19 -4.71 -10.61
C GLN A 44 -5.66 -4.01 -9.35
N TYR A 45 -4.35 -4.08 -9.11
CA TYR A 45 -3.74 -3.70 -7.84
C TYR A 45 -2.67 -2.60 -7.97
N ALA A 46 -2.36 -2.16 -9.20
CA ALA A 46 -1.39 -1.12 -9.51
C ALA A 46 -0.07 -1.29 -8.72
N ALA A 47 0.28 -0.29 -7.89
CA ALA A 47 1.50 -0.28 -7.08
C ALA A 47 1.60 -1.42 -6.04
N THR A 48 0.50 -2.12 -5.77
CA THR A 48 0.43 -3.24 -4.79
C THR A 48 0.30 -4.61 -5.46
N ALA A 49 0.48 -4.70 -6.78
CA ALA A 49 0.30 -5.94 -7.53
C ALA A 49 1.25 -7.08 -7.11
N PHE A 50 2.46 -6.73 -6.65
CA PHE A 50 3.51 -7.70 -6.32
C PHE A 50 3.95 -7.62 -4.86
N VAL A 51 3.01 -7.57 -3.91
CA VAL A 51 3.37 -7.83 -2.51
C VAL A 51 3.70 -9.31 -2.34
N GLY A 52 4.83 -9.61 -1.70
CA GLY A 52 5.27 -10.98 -1.44
C GLY A 52 4.23 -11.80 -0.67
N SER A 53 4.33 -13.12 -0.74
CA SER A 53 3.46 -14.00 0.05
C SER A 53 3.57 -13.68 1.54
N GLY A 54 2.43 -13.47 2.21
CA GLY A 54 2.37 -13.13 3.63
C GLY A 54 2.26 -11.63 3.95
N TYR A 55 2.41 -10.74 2.97
CA TYR A 55 2.22 -9.30 3.16
C TYR A 55 0.81 -8.86 2.78
N GLN A 56 0.19 -8.04 3.64
CA GLN A 56 -1.12 -7.47 3.37
C GLN A 56 -1.00 -6.47 2.21
N ARG A 57 -1.86 -6.62 1.19
CA ARG A 57 -2.03 -5.61 0.13
C ARG A 57 -2.70 -4.38 0.74
N ILE A 58 -1.89 -3.43 1.19
CA ILE A 58 -2.39 -2.15 1.68
C ILE A 58 -2.16 -1.14 0.57
N ASP A 59 -3.25 -0.63 0.02
CA ASP A 59 -3.18 0.50 -0.90
C ASP A 59 -2.52 1.69 -0.18
N PRO A 60 -1.50 2.34 -0.78
CA PRO A 60 -0.76 3.42 -0.12
C PRO A 60 -1.64 4.54 0.42
N LYS A 61 -2.72 4.89 -0.29
CA LYS A 61 -3.67 5.92 0.17
C LYS A 61 -4.43 5.44 1.40
N THR A 62 -4.80 4.16 1.43
CA THR A 62 -5.46 3.56 2.59
C THR A 62 -4.55 3.54 3.82
N ALA A 63 -3.24 3.31 3.64
CA ALA A 63 -2.27 3.39 4.74
C ALA A 63 -2.16 4.82 5.30
N GLU A 64 -2.10 5.81 4.41
CA GLU A 64 -2.04 7.23 4.79
C GLU A 64 -3.30 7.69 5.52
N ILE A 65 -4.48 7.31 5.02
CA ILE A 65 -5.78 7.60 5.68
C ILE A 65 -5.77 7.07 7.11
N LYS A 66 -5.38 5.81 7.33
CA LYS A 66 -5.33 5.23 8.69
C LYS A 66 -4.35 5.96 9.61
N ALA A 67 -3.20 6.38 9.08
CA ALA A 67 -2.22 7.14 9.86
C ALA A 67 -2.77 8.51 10.27
N LEU A 68 -3.47 9.20 9.35
CA LEU A 68 -4.12 10.47 9.61
C LEU A 68 -5.27 10.34 10.61
N GLU A 69 -6.12 9.32 10.47
CA GLU A 69 -7.21 9.03 11.42
C GLU A 69 -6.68 8.81 12.83
N LYS A 70 -5.59 8.04 12.97
CA LYS A 70 -4.92 7.84 14.26
C LYS A 70 -4.43 9.17 14.84
N LYS A 71 -3.78 10.01 14.02
CA LYS A 71 -3.28 11.31 14.46
C LYS A 71 -4.41 12.25 14.89
N ILE A 72 -5.53 12.27 14.18
CA ILE A 72 -6.72 13.05 14.55
C ILE A 72 -7.23 12.59 15.92
N LYS A 73 -7.39 11.28 16.11
CA LYS A 73 -7.86 10.72 17.38
C LYS A 73 -6.94 11.07 18.56
N ASP A 74 -5.63 10.98 18.37
CA ASP A 74 -4.66 11.32 19.40
C ASP A 74 -4.71 12.82 19.75
N LEU A 75 -4.89 13.69 18.74
CA LEU A 75 -5.05 15.13 18.93
C LEU A 75 -6.36 15.50 19.63
N GLU A 76 -7.47 14.85 19.26
CA GLU A 76 -8.77 15.02 19.92
C GLU A 76 -8.70 14.65 21.40
N ALA A 77 -8.08 13.50 21.71
CA ALA A 77 -7.87 13.07 23.09
C ALA A 77 -7.02 14.06 23.90
N ALA A 78 -5.93 14.57 23.32
CA ALA A 78 -5.09 15.59 23.97
C ALA A 78 -5.88 16.89 24.21
N ASN A 79 -6.67 17.32 23.23
CA ASN A 79 -7.49 18.52 23.34
C ASN A 79 -8.56 18.37 24.45
N ASP A 80 -9.20 17.20 24.54
CA ASP A 80 -10.16 16.92 25.60
C ASP A 80 -9.53 16.94 27.00
N ILE A 81 -8.32 16.40 27.16
CA ILE A 81 -7.57 16.48 28.42
C ILE A 81 -7.29 17.95 28.78
N LEU A 82 -6.83 18.75 27.82
CA LEU A 82 -6.55 20.17 28.04
C LEU A 82 -7.80 20.97 28.41
N LYS A 83 -8.92 20.72 27.73
CA LYS A 83 -10.22 21.34 28.06
C LYS A 83 -10.67 20.98 29.48
N ARG A 84 -10.55 19.71 29.88
CA ARG A 84 -10.87 19.26 31.23
C ARG A 84 -9.97 19.92 32.28
N ALA A 85 -8.68 20.04 32.00
CA ALA A 85 -7.74 20.73 32.88
C ALA A 85 -8.10 22.22 33.04
N LEU A 86 -8.39 22.92 31.94
CA LEU A 86 -8.84 24.32 31.96
C LEU A 86 -10.11 24.50 32.79
N ALA A 87 -11.10 23.62 32.63
CA ALA A 87 -12.33 23.66 33.42
C ALA A 87 -12.05 23.50 34.92
N PHE A 88 -11.18 22.55 35.29
CA PHE A 88 -10.76 22.35 36.67
C PHE A 88 -10.07 23.58 37.26
N PHE A 89 -9.14 24.20 36.52
CA PHE A 89 -8.46 25.42 36.97
C PHE A 89 -9.44 26.59 37.13
N ALA A 90 -10.37 26.78 36.19
CA ALA A 90 -11.36 27.85 36.27
C ALA A 90 -12.31 27.70 37.47
N GLU A 91 -12.66 26.47 37.86
CA GLU A 91 -13.47 26.20 39.04
C GLU A 91 -12.70 26.44 40.35
N SER A 92 -11.40 26.11 40.37
CA SER A 92 -10.53 26.37 41.53
C SER A 92 -10.32 27.85 41.84
N GLN A 93 -10.38 28.73 40.82
CA GLN A 93 -10.22 30.18 40.96
C GLN A 93 -11.46 30.91 41.51
N LYS A 94 -12.61 30.23 41.61
CA LYS A 94 -13.86 30.81 42.13
C LYS A 94 -14.06 30.58 43.63
N ARG A 95 -13.15 29.84 44.28
CA ARG A 95 -13.08 29.67 45.74
C ARG A 95 -12.08 30.65 46.33
#